data_AF-A0A8H7I676-F1
#
_entry.id   AF-A0A8H7I676-F1
#
_cell.length_a   1.000
_cell.length_b   1.000
_cell.length_c   1.000
_cell.angle_alpha   90.00
_cell.angle_beta   90.00
_cell.angle_gamma   90.00
#
_symmetry.space_group_name_H-M   'P 1'
#
loop_
_entity.id
_entity.type
_entity.pdbx_description
1 polymer ?
#
loop_
_entity_poly.entity_id
_entity_poly.type
_entity_poly.pdbx_seq_one_letter_code
_entity_poly.pdbx_strand_id
1 'polypeptide(L)'
;MPGTGYSYEPLSPGAKFQWMPRHTRFRPRQFVTIFFTILLLFTFTSFFYWGDLTLFAYPEQSLWSSNATNFDEIFLREAQFPQHNLSAHYPEGRNGRFVRFSNQVWGLGWNNLLQERLLNTILAYESNRAPVFSPFEAWAHPPRDDKTPAGLRQVLKIPFNALLSGPPAGASWGPGDHHPRAISDKWWHVACPLPKRTVINADEVMKEIGKELDGVAMMNRWTTLLKDNPEQCIEIVGTQLDWFDPSPIALGYVSKHPAIQRLEDSEIFKEAVAKNMPKLQAVEGFSWRPHIPGATSVIAGLVGIHIRRGDYLGDEGKDNGHCLHLSQWGSTFTGWNQLPELLDQFNPPPRGDYEWGQASSPEVAEYYLRRCLPTPAQVASYLRAVRSDNHRLSRIFIATNAEKRYLSELRVVLAADGWAENAIVTSSDLELNWQAASVAMTVDMSILSRAEVFVGNGFSSMSSNIVMQRLTTGMPLDSVRLW
;
A
#
# COMPACT_ATOMS: atom_id res chain seq x y z
N MET A 1 -1.76 25.81 -82.71
CA MET A 1 -1.22 26.98 -83.44
C MET A 1 -1.98 28.23 -82.97
N PRO A 2 -1.31 29.39 -82.98
CA PRO A 2 -1.31 30.48 -81.98
C PRO A 2 -2.59 31.33 -82.06
N GLY A 3 -2.90 32.31 -81.21
CA GLY A 3 -2.20 33.11 -80.21
C GLY A 3 -2.83 34.51 -80.22
N THR A 4 -2.60 35.29 -79.15
CA THR A 4 -2.64 36.78 -79.07
C THR A 4 -3.95 37.51 -79.44
N GLY A 5 -4.44 38.54 -78.76
CA GLY A 5 -3.91 39.43 -77.73
C GLY A 5 -4.83 40.66 -77.65
N TYR A 6 -4.87 41.27 -76.47
CA TYR A 6 -5.15 42.67 -76.09
C TYR A 6 -5.81 43.67 -77.06
N SER A 7 -6.79 44.44 -76.55
CA SER A 7 -6.77 45.92 -76.40
C SER A 7 -8.17 46.46 -75.97
N TYR A 8 -8.30 47.08 -74.78
CA TYR A 8 -8.26 48.53 -74.44
C TYR A 8 -9.53 49.36 -74.75
N GLU A 9 -10.26 49.70 -73.67
CA GLU A 9 -10.86 51.00 -73.23
C GLU A 9 -11.55 51.96 -74.23
N PRO A 10 -12.60 52.74 -73.84
CA PRO A 10 -12.50 53.76 -72.77
C PRO A 10 -13.76 54.20 -71.94
N LEU A 11 -13.48 54.62 -70.68
CA LEU A 11 -13.89 55.85 -69.94
C LEU A 11 -15.17 56.63 -70.39
N SER A 12 -16.20 56.88 -69.57
CA SER A 12 -16.32 57.88 -68.45
C SER A 12 -17.73 58.55 -68.55
N PRO A 13 -18.25 59.42 -67.64
CA PRO A 13 -18.30 59.43 -66.16
C PRO A 13 -19.74 59.70 -65.62
N GLY A 14 -19.92 59.53 -64.29
CA GLY A 14 -20.71 60.49 -63.51
C GLY A 14 -21.81 59.90 -62.63
N ALA A 15 -21.61 59.96 -61.30
CA ALA A 15 -22.62 60.49 -60.37
C ALA A 15 -22.06 60.55 -58.94
N LYS A 16 -22.44 61.63 -58.26
CA LYS A 16 -21.94 62.14 -56.98
C LYS A 16 -22.18 61.18 -55.81
N PHE A 17 -21.15 60.97 -54.98
CA PHE A 17 -21.23 60.29 -53.69
C PHE A 17 -21.82 61.24 -52.63
N GLN A 18 -22.99 60.92 -52.09
CA GLN A 18 -23.54 61.52 -50.87
C GLN A 18 -23.21 60.62 -49.69
N TRP A 19 -22.47 61.15 -48.72
CA TRP A 19 -22.20 60.53 -47.43
C TRP A 19 -23.47 60.51 -46.57
N MET A 20 -23.91 59.32 -46.17
CA MET A 20 -24.75 59.13 -44.97
C MET A 20 -23.99 58.23 -43.98
N PRO A 21 -23.73 58.68 -42.75
CA PRO A 21 -23.16 57.81 -41.74
C PRO A 21 -24.24 56.85 -41.23
N ARG A 22 -24.15 55.57 -41.63
CA ARG A 22 -24.88 54.48 -40.97
C ARG A 22 -24.28 54.26 -39.60
N HIS A 23 -24.84 54.89 -38.58
CA HIS A 23 -24.67 54.45 -37.19
C HIS A 23 -25.22 53.03 -37.07
N THR A 24 -24.35 52.04 -37.12
CA THR A 24 -24.63 50.67 -36.70
C THR A 24 -24.83 50.65 -35.19
N ARG A 25 -26.06 50.97 -34.75
CA ARG A 25 -26.51 50.68 -33.38
C ARG A 25 -26.53 49.16 -33.21
N PHE A 26 -25.40 48.59 -32.79
CA PHE A 26 -25.36 47.24 -32.26
C PHE A 26 -26.35 47.17 -31.10
N ARG A 27 -27.34 46.28 -31.22
CA ARG A 27 -28.41 46.18 -30.22
C ARG A 27 -27.80 45.63 -28.93
N PRO A 28 -28.15 46.15 -27.74
CA PRO A 28 -27.62 45.69 -26.45
C PRO A 28 -27.68 44.17 -26.27
N ARG A 29 -28.70 43.52 -26.86
CA ARG A 29 -28.85 42.06 -26.86
C ARG A 29 -27.69 41.31 -27.53
N GLN A 30 -27.10 41.86 -28.60
CA GLN A 30 -25.96 41.23 -29.28
C GLN A 30 -24.69 41.29 -28.42
N PHE A 31 -24.49 42.37 -27.67
CA PHE A 31 -23.39 42.46 -26.68
C PHE A 31 -23.55 41.44 -25.56
N VAL A 32 -24.76 41.28 -25.03
CA VAL A 32 -25.05 40.29 -24.00
C VAL A 32 -24.79 38.88 -24.52
N THR A 33 -25.26 38.53 -25.72
CA THR A 33 -25.01 37.20 -26.30
C THR A 33 -23.53 36.96 -26.52
N ILE A 34 -22.80 37.88 -27.15
CA ILE A 34 -21.36 37.73 -27.40
C ILE A 34 -20.59 37.61 -26.08
N PHE A 35 -20.93 38.42 -25.08
CA PHE A 35 -20.30 38.35 -23.76
C PHE A 35 -20.55 37.01 -23.08
N PHE A 36 -21.78 36.49 -23.09
CA PHE A 36 -22.09 35.17 -22.54
C PHE A 36 -21.40 34.03 -23.31
N THR A 37 -21.30 34.14 -24.65
CA THR A 37 -20.60 33.15 -25.45
C THR A 37 -19.11 33.14 -25.12
N ILE A 38 -18.47 34.30 -24.99
CA ILE A 38 -17.06 34.42 -24.61
C ILE A 38 -16.84 33.91 -23.17
N LEU A 39 -17.75 34.24 -22.24
CA LEU A 39 -17.67 33.76 -20.86
C LEU A 39 -17.79 32.22 -20.81
N LEU A 40 -18.76 31.64 -21.53
CA LEU A 40 -18.91 30.20 -21.64
C LEU A 40 -17.66 29.55 -22.26
N LEU A 41 -17.15 30.11 -23.35
CA LEU A 41 -15.93 29.59 -23.99
C LEU A 41 -14.74 29.66 -23.03
N PHE A 42 -14.57 30.77 -22.32
CA PHE A 42 -13.49 30.96 -21.34
C PHE A 42 -13.63 30.01 -20.16
N THR A 43 -14.83 29.83 -19.61
CA THR A 43 -15.07 28.85 -18.54
C THR A 43 -14.82 27.42 -19.00
N PHE A 44 -15.22 27.08 -20.24
CA PHE A 44 -15.00 25.77 -20.82
C PHE A 44 -13.49 25.54 -21.05
N THR A 45 -12.80 26.48 -21.70
CA THR A 45 -11.34 26.37 -21.92
C THR A 45 -10.56 26.40 -20.62
N SER A 46 -10.94 27.22 -19.64
CA SER A 46 -10.30 27.24 -18.32
C SER A 46 -10.56 25.95 -17.56
N PHE A 47 -11.74 25.34 -17.69
CA PHE A 47 -12.02 24.02 -17.12
C PHE A 47 -11.15 22.92 -17.76
N PHE A 48 -10.77 23.02 -19.04
CA PHE A 48 -9.89 22.04 -19.69
C PHE A 48 -8.38 22.36 -19.57
N TYR A 49 -8.00 23.63 -19.39
CA TYR A 49 -6.59 24.03 -19.26
C TYR A 49 -6.11 24.11 -17.80
N TRP A 50 -7.00 24.48 -16.87
CA TRP A 50 -6.71 24.59 -15.43
C TRP A 50 -7.45 23.53 -14.60
N GLY A 51 -8.49 22.90 -15.14
CA GLY A 51 -9.00 21.67 -14.57
C GLY A 51 -7.97 20.58 -14.81
N ASP A 52 -7.52 20.00 -13.72
CA ASP A 52 -6.55 18.93 -13.62
C ASP A 52 -6.69 17.94 -14.79
N LEU A 53 -5.76 17.95 -15.74
CA LEU A 53 -5.68 16.94 -16.82
C LEU A 53 -5.53 15.52 -16.25
N THR A 54 -5.30 15.38 -14.94
CA THR A 54 -5.37 14.13 -14.18
C THR A 54 -6.80 13.56 -14.06
N LEU A 55 -7.86 14.36 -14.23
CA LEU A 55 -9.25 13.86 -14.27
C LEU A 55 -9.58 13.10 -15.57
N PHE A 56 -8.81 13.31 -16.64
CA PHE A 56 -8.98 12.65 -17.94
C PHE A 56 -7.76 11.86 -18.41
N ALA A 57 -6.64 11.90 -17.68
CA ALA A 57 -5.80 10.73 -17.58
C ALA A 57 -6.68 9.66 -16.97
N TYR A 58 -7.40 8.92 -17.83
CA TYR A 58 -7.76 7.56 -17.48
C TYR A 58 -6.43 6.98 -16.99
N PRO A 59 -6.25 6.66 -15.69
CA PRO A 59 -5.29 5.61 -15.41
C PRO A 59 -5.66 4.53 -16.42
N GLU A 60 -4.69 3.88 -17.06
CA GLU A 60 -4.99 2.55 -17.56
C GLU A 60 -5.57 1.83 -16.35
N GLN A 61 -6.91 1.80 -16.26
CA GLN A 61 -7.62 0.80 -15.54
C GLN A 61 -7.00 -0.41 -16.17
N SER A 62 -6.14 -1.09 -15.40
CA SER A 62 -5.84 -2.48 -15.62
C SER A 62 -7.13 -3.04 -16.21
N LEU A 63 -7.10 -3.58 -17.43
CA LEU A 63 -8.31 -4.17 -18.04
C LEU A 63 -8.93 -5.27 -17.15
N TRP A 64 -8.31 -5.55 -16.00
CA TRP A 64 -8.64 -6.45 -14.93
C TRP A 64 -8.93 -5.76 -13.58
N SER A 65 -9.19 -4.44 -13.52
CA SER A 65 -9.72 -3.80 -12.31
C SER A 65 -11.15 -4.30 -12.12
N SER A 66 -11.29 -5.19 -11.16
CA SER A 66 -12.33 -6.19 -11.10
C SER A 66 -13.00 -6.02 -9.76
N ASN A 67 -14.24 -5.49 -9.69
CA ASN A 67 -15.03 -5.31 -8.46
C ASN A 67 -15.34 -6.62 -7.68
N ALA A 68 -14.61 -7.71 -7.93
CA ALA A 68 -14.72 -8.97 -7.22
C ALA A 68 -14.27 -8.80 -5.77
N THR A 69 -15.20 -9.03 -4.85
CA THR A 69 -14.92 -9.07 -3.41
C THR A 69 -15.12 -10.46 -2.81
N ASN A 70 -15.48 -11.44 -3.64
CA ASN A 70 -15.60 -12.85 -3.26
C ASN A 70 -14.31 -13.63 -3.56
N PHE A 71 -13.84 -14.46 -2.62
CA PHE A 71 -12.60 -15.22 -2.79
C PHE A 71 -12.61 -16.19 -3.98
N ASP A 72 -13.69 -16.90 -4.25
CA ASP A 72 -13.76 -17.84 -5.38
C ASP A 72 -13.66 -17.09 -6.71
N GLU A 73 -14.32 -15.95 -6.78
CA GLU A 73 -14.27 -15.07 -7.95
C GLU A 73 -12.86 -14.50 -8.16
N ILE A 74 -12.20 -14.07 -7.08
CA ILE A 74 -10.81 -13.59 -7.17
C ILE A 74 -9.89 -14.72 -7.62
N PHE A 75 -10.03 -15.95 -7.12
CA PHE A 75 -9.24 -17.09 -7.58
C PHE A 75 -9.45 -17.40 -9.07
N LEU A 76 -10.69 -17.34 -9.55
CA LEU A 76 -11.00 -17.54 -10.97
C LEU A 76 -10.33 -16.46 -11.82
N ARG A 77 -10.33 -15.21 -11.35
CA ARG A 77 -9.74 -14.07 -12.06
C ARG A 77 -8.22 -14.12 -12.07
N GLU A 78 -7.59 -14.46 -10.94
CA GLU A 78 -6.15 -14.73 -10.88
C GLU A 78 -5.77 -15.83 -11.86
N ALA A 79 -6.57 -16.89 -12.02
CA ALA A 79 -6.29 -17.95 -12.98
C ALA A 79 -6.40 -17.49 -14.46
N GLN A 80 -7.13 -16.41 -14.73
CA GLN A 80 -7.44 -15.92 -16.08
C GLN A 80 -6.61 -14.72 -16.53
N PHE A 81 -5.57 -14.34 -15.78
CA PHE A 81 -4.73 -13.21 -16.18
C PHE A 81 -4.16 -13.35 -17.61
N PRO A 82 -3.97 -12.25 -18.36
CA PRO A 82 -3.50 -12.32 -19.75
C PRO A 82 -2.14 -13.01 -19.91
N GLN A 83 -1.26 -12.83 -18.93
CA GLN A 83 0.04 -13.51 -18.87
C GLN A 83 -0.08 -15.02 -18.61
N HIS A 84 -1.25 -15.51 -18.20
CA HIS A 84 -1.58 -16.93 -18.10
C HIS A 84 -2.00 -17.52 -19.44
N ASN A 85 -1.20 -17.25 -20.47
CA ASN A 85 -1.40 -17.78 -21.81
C ASN A 85 -0.05 -18.16 -22.40
N LEU A 86 0.15 -19.44 -22.74
CA LEU A 86 1.41 -19.93 -23.32
C LEU A 86 1.74 -19.28 -24.67
N SER A 87 0.73 -18.77 -25.37
CA SER A 87 0.88 -18.06 -26.65
C SER A 87 1.11 -16.56 -26.50
N ALA A 88 1.19 -16.03 -25.26
CA ALA A 88 1.55 -14.64 -25.03
C ALA A 88 2.97 -14.35 -25.57
N HIS A 89 3.17 -13.11 -26.01
CA HIS A 89 4.46 -12.66 -26.53
C HIS A 89 5.49 -12.53 -25.40
N TYR A 90 6.78 -12.64 -25.74
CA TYR A 90 7.86 -12.32 -24.83
C TYR A 90 7.68 -10.89 -24.28
N PRO A 91 7.91 -10.64 -22.97
CA PRO A 91 8.56 -11.52 -21.99
C PRO A 91 7.64 -12.47 -21.21
N GLU A 92 6.44 -12.70 -21.70
CA GLU A 92 5.46 -13.59 -21.10
C GLU A 92 5.31 -14.91 -21.89
N GLY A 93 4.33 -15.73 -21.49
CA GLY A 93 3.98 -16.96 -22.17
C GLY A 93 5.08 -18.03 -22.09
N ARG A 94 5.13 -18.92 -23.08
CA ARG A 94 6.00 -20.11 -23.06
C ARG A 94 7.50 -19.78 -23.00
N ASN A 95 7.89 -18.60 -23.49
CA ASN A 95 9.26 -18.11 -23.56
C ASN A 95 9.59 -17.10 -22.46
N GLY A 96 8.65 -16.85 -21.54
CA GLY A 96 8.89 -15.96 -20.42
C GLY A 96 9.93 -16.51 -19.45
N ARG A 97 10.54 -15.61 -18.70
CA ARG A 97 11.47 -15.93 -17.61
C ARG A 97 10.75 -15.73 -16.29
N PHE A 98 10.80 -16.73 -15.43
CA PHE A 98 10.04 -16.80 -14.20
C PHE A 98 10.98 -17.15 -13.04
N VAL A 99 10.65 -16.68 -11.84
CA VAL A 99 11.31 -17.06 -10.60
C VAL A 99 10.28 -17.35 -9.52
N ARG A 100 10.38 -18.54 -8.93
CA ARG A 100 9.58 -18.98 -7.79
C ARG A 100 10.46 -19.06 -6.54
N PHE A 101 9.97 -18.51 -5.44
CA PHE A 101 10.61 -18.64 -4.14
C PHE A 101 9.84 -19.66 -3.31
N SER A 102 10.32 -20.90 -3.28
CA SER A 102 9.73 -21.99 -2.51
C SER A 102 10.19 -21.99 -1.05
N ASN A 103 11.24 -21.22 -0.75
CA ASN A 103 11.77 -20.94 0.58
C ASN A 103 11.07 -19.77 1.30
N GLN A 104 9.95 -19.26 0.76
CA GLN A 104 9.19 -18.17 1.39
C GLN A 104 8.75 -18.53 2.80
N VAL A 105 8.72 -17.53 3.68
CA VAL A 105 8.23 -17.72 5.04
C VAL A 105 6.76 -18.14 5.02
N TRP A 106 6.44 -19.11 5.87
CA TRP A 106 5.09 -19.62 6.04
C TRP A 106 4.78 -19.70 7.53
N GLY A 107 3.49 -19.83 7.87
CA GLY A 107 3.10 -20.00 9.27
C GLY A 107 3.17 -18.74 10.13
N LEU A 108 3.50 -17.57 9.56
CA LEU A 108 3.49 -16.27 10.25
C LEU A 108 2.28 -15.42 9.83
N GLY A 109 2.08 -14.30 10.53
CA GLY A 109 1.07 -13.31 10.17
C GLY A 109 1.39 -12.59 8.86
N TRP A 110 0.34 -12.16 8.14
CA TRP A 110 0.44 -11.51 6.83
C TRP A 110 1.48 -10.40 6.74
N ASN A 111 1.61 -9.56 7.77
CA ASN A 111 2.52 -8.42 7.75
C ASN A 111 4.00 -8.79 7.63
N ASN A 112 4.41 -9.94 8.18
CA ASN A 112 5.77 -10.45 8.01
C ASN A 112 5.97 -10.98 6.58
N LEU A 113 4.96 -11.68 6.04
CA LEU A 113 4.99 -12.22 4.68
C LEU A 113 4.95 -11.11 3.61
N LEU A 114 4.26 -10.01 3.87
CA LEU A 114 4.14 -8.90 2.92
C LEU A 114 5.52 -8.34 2.58
N GLN A 115 6.35 -8.04 3.57
CA GLN A 115 7.68 -7.47 3.37
C GLN A 115 8.56 -8.38 2.51
N GLU A 116 8.60 -9.67 2.84
CA GLU A 116 9.33 -10.67 2.07
C GLU A 116 8.79 -10.79 0.63
N ARG A 117 7.47 -10.86 0.45
CA ARG A 117 6.85 -10.97 -0.87
C ARG A 117 7.17 -9.77 -1.76
N LEU A 118 7.21 -8.57 -1.19
CA LEU A 118 7.59 -7.36 -1.91
C LEU A 118 9.07 -7.40 -2.32
N LEU A 119 9.96 -7.81 -1.43
CA LEU A 119 11.40 -7.92 -1.73
C LEU A 119 11.71 -9.00 -2.78
N ASN A 120 11.03 -10.14 -2.69
CA ASN A 120 11.09 -11.19 -3.71
C ASN A 120 10.54 -10.69 -5.07
N THR A 121 9.51 -9.83 -5.06
CA THR A 121 8.99 -9.20 -6.28
C THR A 121 10.01 -8.21 -6.86
N ILE A 122 10.65 -7.40 -6.03
CA ILE A 122 11.72 -6.49 -6.45
C ILE A 122 12.87 -7.27 -7.07
N LEU A 123 13.35 -8.32 -6.40
CA LEU A 123 14.42 -9.17 -6.92
C LEU A 123 14.05 -9.81 -8.28
N ALA A 124 12.81 -10.26 -8.44
CA ALA A 124 12.33 -10.79 -9.71
C ALA A 124 12.33 -9.70 -10.81
N TYR A 125 11.82 -8.51 -10.49
CA TYR A 125 11.81 -7.37 -11.40
C TYR A 125 13.23 -7.00 -11.85
N GLU A 126 14.15 -6.78 -10.92
CA GLU A 126 15.54 -6.39 -11.20
C GLU A 126 16.31 -7.44 -12.02
N SER A 127 15.91 -8.71 -11.91
CA SER A 127 16.48 -9.82 -12.66
C SER A 127 15.81 -10.09 -14.02
N ASN A 128 14.86 -9.24 -14.46
CA ASN A 128 14.05 -9.41 -15.66
C ASN A 128 13.27 -10.73 -15.67
N ARG A 129 12.64 -11.07 -14.53
CA ARG A 129 11.86 -12.29 -14.34
C ARG A 129 10.49 -11.98 -13.75
N ALA A 130 9.49 -12.73 -14.18
CA ALA A 130 8.16 -12.66 -13.58
C ALA A 130 8.19 -13.35 -12.20
N PRO A 131 7.79 -12.65 -11.13
CA PRO A 131 7.63 -13.28 -9.83
C PRO A 131 6.44 -14.23 -9.83
N VAL A 132 6.57 -15.33 -9.10
CA VAL A 132 5.45 -16.24 -8.83
C VAL A 132 4.81 -15.88 -7.50
N PHE A 133 3.52 -15.57 -7.51
CA PHE A 133 2.75 -15.29 -6.30
C PHE A 133 1.86 -16.48 -5.93
N SER A 134 1.68 -16.67 -4.62
CA SER A 134 0.90 -17.77 -4.05
C SER A 134 -0.24 -17.21 -3.19
N PRO A 135 -1.35 -17.95 -3.02
CA PRO A 135 -2.34 -17.58 -2.00
C PRO A 135 -1.69 -17.48 -0.62
N PHE A 136 -2.32 -16.73 0.27
CA PHE A 136 -1.94 -16.70 1.68
C PHE A 136 -2.67 -17.80 2.42
N GLU A 137 -1.93 -18.58 3.19
CA GLU A 137 -2.49 -19.62 4.05
C GLU A 137 -2.54 -19.11 5.48
N ALA A 138 -3.75 -18.91 6.02
CA ALA A 138 -3.96 -18.27 7.33
C ALA A 138 -3.68 -19.23 8.51
N TRP A 139 -2.42 -19.66 8.65
CA TRP A 139 -1.97 -20.62 9.67
C TRP A 139 -1.86 -20.03 11.08
N ALA A 140 -1.17 -18.90 11.26
CA ALA A 140 -0.91 -18.34 12.59
C ALA A 140 -2.18 -17.78 13.24
N HIS A 141 -3.03 -17.17 12.41
CA HIS A 141 -4.18 -16.39 12.85
C HIS A 141 -5.37 -16.75 11.95
N PRO A 142 -5.95 -17.95 12.11
CA PRO A 142 -7.10 -18.35 11.33
C PRO A 142 -8.28 -17.39 11.67
N PRO A 143 -8.94 -16.79 10.67
CA PRO A 143 -9.98 -15.79 10.91
C PRO A 143 -11.30 -16.38 11.42
N ARG A 144 -11.41 -17.70 11.42
CA ARG A 144 -12.54 -18.49 11.92
C ARG A 144 -12.01 -19.83 12.42
N ASP A 145 -12.85 -20.60 13.09
CA ASP A 145 -12.50 -21.99 13.41
C ASP A 145 -12.11 -22.73 12.13
N ASP A 146 -10.86 -23.17 12.09
CA ASP A 146 -10.25 -23.85 10.96
C ASP A 146 -10.24 -25.37 11.17
N LYS A 147 -11.05 -25.90 12.10
CA LYS A 147 -11.20 -27.34 12.31
C LYS A 147 -12.55 -27.84 11.83
N THR A 148 -12.54 -29.01 11.19
CA THR A 148 -13.76 -29.75 10.84
C THR A 148 -14.41 -30.33 12.11
N PRO A 149 -15.68 -30.79 12.05
CA PRO A 149 -16.31 -31.51 13.17
C PRO A 149 -15.51 -32.74 13.65
N ALA A 150 -14.67 -33.32 12.79
CA ALA A 150 -13.77 -34.42 13.11
C ALA A 150 -12.43 -33.96 13.74
N GLY A 151 -12.25 -32.67 14.01
CA GLY A 151 -11.04 -32.08 14.56
C GLY A 151 -9.89 -31.90 13.56
N LEU A 152 -10.10 -32.19 12.27
CA LEU A 152 -9.08 -32.03 11.23
C LEU A 152 -8.95 -30.56 10.84
N ARG A 153 -7.70 -30.06 10.78
CA ARG A 153 -7.41 -28.68 10.39
C ARG A 153 -7.60 -28.48 8.88
N GLN A 154 -8.34 -27.45 8.50
CA GLN A 154 -8.60 -26.96 7.15
C GLN A 154 -8.21 -25.49 7.07
N VAL A 155 -6.96 -25.25 6.67
CA VAL A 155 -6.42 -23.89 6.57
C VAL A 155 -7.11 -23.11 5.45
N LEU A 156 -7.58 -21.91 5.79
CA LEU A 156 -8.18 -21.01 4.82
C LEU A 156 -7.10 -20.50 3.85
N LYS A 157 -7.32 -20.73 2.55
CA LYS A 157 -6.52 -20.15 1.48
C LYS A 157 -7.17 -18.85 1.01
N ILE A 158 -6.49 -17.73 1.22
CA ILE A 158 -6.93 -16.40 0.81
C ILE A 158 -6.23 -16.08 -0.52
N PRO A 159 -6.97 -15.70 -1.58
CA PRO A 159 -6.35 -15.32 -2.85
C PRO A 159 -5.45 -14.10 -2.65
N PHE A 160 -4.38 -13.99 -3.43
CA PHE A 160 -3.37 -12.96 -3.19
C PHE A 160 -3.92 -11.56 -3.48
N ASN A 161 -4.76 -11.44 -4.51
CA ASN A 161 -5.47 -10.22 -4.86
C ASN A 161 -6.56 -9.82 -3.87
N ALA A 162 -6.89 -10.65 -2.86
CA ALA A 162 -7.68 -10.22 -1.72
C ALA A 162 -6.85 -9.53 -0.63
N LEU A 163 -5.51 -9.61 -0.69
CA LEU A 163 -4.60 -9.10 0.33
C LEU A 163 -3.81 -7.85 -0.11
N LEU A 164 -3.63 -7.67 -1.42
CA LEU A 164 -3.12 -6.46 -2.05
C LEU A 164 -3.47 -6.48 -3.55
N SER A 165 -3.31 -5.36 -4.23
CA SER A 165 -3.31 -5.27 -5.69
C SER A 165 -2.05 -4.57 -6.18
N GLY A 166 -1.81 -4.63 -7.49
CA GLY A 166 -0.61 -4.06 -8.13
C GLY A 166 0.32 -5.11 -8.74
N PRO A 167 1.52 -4.71 -9.21
CA PRO A 167 2.43 -5.59 -9.92
C PRO A 167 2.81 -6.89 -9.21
N PRO A 168 3.03 -6.91 -7.86
CA PRO A 168 3.30 -8.16 -7.16
C PRO A 168 2.19 -9.21 -7.33
N ALA A 169 0.95 -8.77 -7.55
CA ALA A 169 -0.22 -9.62 -7.70
C ALA A 169 -0.68 -9.81 -9.16
N GLY A 170 0.19 -9.47 -10.13
CA GLY A 170 -0.04 -9.74 -11.55
C GLY A 170 -0.58 -8.57 -12.36
N ALA A 171 -0.70 -7.37 -11.78
CA ALA A 171 -1.04 -6.16 -12.52
C ALA A 171 0.13 -5.67 -13.41
N SER A 172 -0.15 -4.71 -14.29
CA SER A 172 0.85 -4.08 -15.15
C SER A 172 1.89 -3.29 -14.34
N TRP A 173 3.15 -3.31 -14.78
CA TRP A 173 4.22 -2.42 -14.29
C TRP A 173 4.07 -0.97 -14.76
N GLY A 174 3.07 -0.71 -15.62
CA GLY A 174 2.68 0.61 -16.09
C GLY A 174 3.20 0.95 -17.49
N PRO A 175 2.88 2.15 -17.99
CA PRO A 175 3.17 2.53 -19.37
C PRO A 175 4.69 2.55 -19.65
N GLY A 176 5.08 1.92 -20.76
CA GLY A 176 6.48 1.85 -21.20
C GLY A 176 7.35 0.85 -20.44
N ASP A 177 6.81 0.22 -19.40
CA ASP A 177 7.48 -0.87 -18.69
C ASP A 177 7.12 -2.19 -19.35
N HIS A 178 8.15 -2.92 -19.77
CA HIS A 178 8.01 -4.20 -20.47
C HIS A 178 8.45 -5.38 -19.61
N HIS A 179 8.65 -5.23 -18.30
CA HIS A 179 8.95 -6.37 -17.43
C HIS A 179 7.80 -7.38 -17.44
N PRO A 180 8.09 -8.69 -17.35
CA PRO A 180 7.05 -9.70 -17.33
C PRO A 180 6.19 -9.60 -16.06
N ARG A 181 4.87 -9.74 -16.20
CA ARG A 181 3.94 -9.65 -15.07
C ARG A 181 3.99 -10.89 -14.19
N ALA A 182 3.69 -10.71 -12.91
CA ALA A 182 3.64 -11.81 -11.95
C ALA A 182 2.61 -12.86 -12.36
N ILE A 183 2.92 -14.13 -12.10
CA ILE A 183 2.04 -15.26 -12.39
C ILE A 183 1.65 -16.01 -11.12
N SER A 184 0.48 -16.65 -11.14
CA SER A 184 0.04 -17.48 -10.01
C SER A 184 0.87 -18.76 -9.89
N ASP A 185 1.01 -19.27 -8.66
CA ASP A 185 1.66 -20.55 -8.36
C ASP A 185 1.06 -21.73 -9.15
N LYS A 186 -0.26 -21.73 -9.35
CA LYS A 186 -0.92 -22.71 -10.23
C LYS A 186 -0.44 -22.61 -11.67
N TRP A 187 -0.29 -21.39 -12.19
CA TRP A 187 0.19 -21.17 -13.56
C TRP A 187 1.68 -21.48 -13.71
N TRP A 188 2.49 -21.26 -12.68
CA TRP A 188 3.90 -21.66 -12.65
C TRP A 188 4.06 -23.14 -13.00
N HIS A 189 3.20 -24.03 -12.46
CA HIS A 189 3.26 -25.46 -12.79
C HIS A 189 2.93 -25.77 -14.27
N VAL A 190 2.22 -24.89 -14.96
CA VAL A 190 1.92 -24.99 -16.39
C VAL A 190 3.08 -24.44 -17.24
N ALA A 191 3.55 -23.22 -16.94
CA ALA A 191 4.61 -22.56 -17.71
C ALA A 191 6.01 -23.17 -17.45
N CYS A 192 6.21 -23.72 -16.26
CA CYS A 192 7.44 -24.28 -15.74
C CYS A 192 7.19 -25.69 -15.13
N PRO A 193 6.95 -26.72 -15.95
CA PRO A 193 6.86 -28.10 -15.48
C PRO A 193 8.21 -28.56 -14.91
N LEU A 194 8.21 -29.58 -14.05
CA LEU A 194 9.41 -30.05 -13.32
C LEU A 194 10.68 -30.19 -14.18
N PRO A 195 10.66 -30.79 -15.39
CA PRO A 195 11.87 -30.94 -16.21
C PRO A 195 12.46 -29.64 -16.75
N LYS A 196 11.70 -28.54 -16.71
CA LYS A 196 12.13 -27.20 -17.17
C LYS A 196 12.74 -26.37 -16.03
N ARG A 197 12.64 -26.83 -14.78
CA ARG A 197 13.03 -26.05 -13.62
C ARG A 197 14.49 -26.23 -13.29
N THR A 198 15.16 -25.12 -13.07
CA THR A 198 16.48 -25.06 -12.46
C THR A 198 16.32 -24.65 -11.01
N VAL A 199 16.75 -25.54 -10.12
CA VAL A 199 16.67 -25.33 -8.68
C VAL A 199 17.96 -24.66 -8.20
N ILE A 200 17.83 -23.57 -7.45
CA ILE A 200 18.96 -22.89 -6.80
C ILE A 200 18.74 -22.97 -5.30
N ASN A 201 19.72 -23.51 -4.58
CA ASN A 201 19.67 -23.58 -3.14
C ASN A 201 20.25 -22.29 -2.52
N ALA A 202 19.41 -21.55 -1.80
CA ALA A 202 19.80 -20.32 -1.13
C ALA A 202 20.93 -20.54 -0.11
N ASP A 203 20.98 -21.68 0.56
CA ASP A 203 22.03 -21.99 1.54
C ASP A 203 23.43 -22.04 0.91
N GLU A 204 23.51 -22.51 -0.34
CA GLU A 204 24.78 -22.61 -1.08
C GLU A 204 25.22 -21.22 -1.54
N VAL A 205 24.30 -20.43 -2.08
CA VAL A 205 24.55 -19.05 -2.50
C VAL A 205 24.98 -18.20 -1.30
N MET A 206 24.29 -18.31 -0.17
CA MET A 206 24.62 -17.54 1.04
C MET A 206 25.98 -17.91 1.65
N LYS A 207 26.42 -19.17 1.50
CA LYS A 207 27.78 -19.59 1.91
C LYS A 207 28.86 -18.93 1.06
N GLU A 208 28.63 -18.75 -0.24
CA GLU A 208 29.58 -18.08 -1.14
C GLU A 208 29.65 -16.57 -0.90
N ILE A 209 28.51 -15.96 -0.56
CA ILE A 209 28.38 -14.52 -0.36
C ILE A 209 29.00 -14.05 0.97
N GLY A 210 28.98 -14.89 2.00
CA GLY A 210 29.38 -14.52 3.35
C GLY A 210 28.26 -13.79 4.12
N LYS A 211 28.34 -13.81 5.46
CA LYS A 211 27.27 -13.32 6.36
C LYS A 211 27.26 -11.79 6.57
N GLU A 212 28.20 -11.05 5.99
CA GLU A 212 28.48 -9.65 6.34
C GLU A 212 28.06 -8.62 5.28
N LEU A 213 27.32 -9.02 4.23
CA LEU A 213 26.85 -8.06 3.24
C LEU A 213 25.68 -7.24 3.78
N ASP A 214 25.71 -5.93 3.52
CA ASP A 214 24.53 -5.09 3.68
C ASP A 214 23.40 -5.53 2.70
N GLY A 215 22.16 -5.16 3.02
CA GLY A 215 20.99 -5.58 2.25
C GLY A 215 21.02 -5.19 0.77
N VAL A 216 21.69 -4.08 0.41
CA VAL A 216 21.81 -3.63 -0.99
C VAL A 216 22.79 -4.51 -1.76
N ALA A 217 23.94 -4.81 -1.18
CA ALA A 217 24.93 -5.71 -1.76
C ALA A 217 24.35 -7.13 -1.93
N MET A 218 23.58 -7.61 -0.96
CA MET A 218 22.84 -8.88 -1.05
C MET A 218 21.86 -8.87 -2.23
N MET A 219 21.02 -7.83 -2.35
CA MET A 219 20.06 -7.68 -3.45
C MET A 219 20.76 -7.66 -4.82
N ASN A 220 21.85 -6.91 -4.96
CA ASN A 220 22.62 -6.83 -6.20
C ASN A 220 23.24 -8.17 -6.61
N ARG A 221 23.75 -8.93 -5.64
CA ARG A 221 24.35 -10.24 -5.89
C ARG A 221 23.32 -11.24 -6.38
N TRP A 222 22.17 -11.32 -5.70
CA TRP A 222 21.05 -12.16 -6.13
C TRP A 222 20.50 -11.73 -7.50
N THR A 223 20.39 -10.42 -7.72
CA THR A 223 19.95 -9.86 -9.01
C THR A 223 20.87 -10.32 -10.14
N THR A 224 22.18 -10.20 -9.96
CA THR A 224 23.18 -10.61 -10.96
C THR A 224 23.07 -12.11 -11.25
N LEU A 225 23.04 -12.93 -10.20
CA LEU A 225 22.93 -14.39 -10.32
C LEU A 225 21.68 -14.82 -11.10
N LEU A 226 20.53 -14.21 -10.83
CA LEU A 226 19.28 -14.55 -11.51
C LEU A 226 19.20 -13.98 -12.93
N LYS A 227 19.75 -12.78 -13.14
CA LYS A 227 19.75 -12.08 -14.43
C LYS A 227 20.64 -12.79 -15.44
N ASP A 228 21.83 -13.21 -15.04
CA ASP A 228 22.83 -13.86 -15.90
C ASP A 228 22.51 -15.34 -16.18
N ASN A 229 21.70 -15.97 -15.32
CA ASN A 229 21.27 -17.35 -15.54
C ASN A 229 20.33 -17.44 -16.75
N PRO A 230 20.67 -18.20 -17.82
CA PRO A 230 19.87 -18.26 -19.04
C PRO A 230 18.53 -19.02 -18.88
N GLU A 231 18.40 -19.81 -17.81
CA GLU A 231 17.26 -20.68 -17.60
C GLU A 231 15.96 -19.90 -17.42
N GLN A 232 14.91 -20.36 -18.10
CA GLN A 232 13.62 -19.68 -18.09
C GLN A 232 12.90 -19.84 -16.75
N CYS A 233 13.03 -21.00 -16.10
CA CYS A 233 12.27 -21.33 -14.90
C CYS A 233 13.22 -21.58 -13.74
N ILE A 234 13.35 -20.61 -12.83
CA ILE A 234 14.18 -20.75 -11.64
C ILE A 234 13.31 -20.98 -10.40
N GLU A 235 13.66 -21.98 -9.61
CA GLU A 235 13.04 -22.26 -8.31
C GLU A 235 14.08 -22.12 -7.19
N ILE A 236 13.85 -21.17 -6.27
CA ILE A 236 14.70 -20.94 -5.09
C ILE A 236 14.20 -21.78 -3.93
N VAL A 237 15.08 -22.56 -3.34
CA VAL A 237 14.81 -23.46 -2.20
C VAL A 237 15.84 -23.25 -1.09
N GLY A 238 15.68 -23.93 0.04
CA GLY A 238 16.61 -23.85 1.18
C GLY A 238 16.14 -22.82 2.21
N THR A 239 17.09 -22.19 2.90
CA THR A 239 16.80 -21.12 3.87
C THR A 239 16.14 -19.91 3.22
N GLN A 240 15.24 -19.26 3.96
CA GLN A 240 14.64 -17.99 3.56
C GLN A 240 15.72 -16.95 3.23
N LEU A 241 15.46 -16.11 2.23
CA LEU A 241 16.28 -14.93 2.00
C LEU A 241 15.92 -13.92 3.08
N ASP A 242 16.72 -13.90 4.15
CA ASP A 242 16.52 -12.99 5.26
C ASP A 242 16.92 -11.58 4.86
N TRP A 243 15.92 -10.80 4.46
CA TRP A 243 16.08 -9.40 4.12
C TRP A 243 15.79 -8.46 5.30
N PHE A 244 15.49 -8.97 6.50
CA PHE A 244 14.74 -8.24 7.54
C PHE A 244 15.50 -7.12 8.25
N ASP A 245 16.78 -6.89 7.91
CA ASP A 245 17.49 -5.69 8.32
C ASP A 245 17.96 -4.84 7.13
N PRO A 246 17.02 -4.34 6.30
CA PRO A 246 17.40 -3.41 5.25
C PRO A 246 17.77 -2.10 5.95
N SER A 247 19.04 -1.72 5.83
CA SER A 247 19.52 -0.42 6.29
C SER A 247 18.61 0.71 5.78
N PRO A 248 18.54 1.87 6.44
CA PRO A 248 17.75 3.01 5.96
C PRO A 248 18.01 3.38 4.48
N ILE A 249 19.23 3.16 4.00
CA ILE A 249 19.62 3.33 2.59
C ILE A 249 18.87 2.35 1.67
N ALA A 250 18.79 1.07 2.06
CA ALA A 250 18.03 0.07 1.32
C ALA A 250 16.53 0.40 1.30
N LEU A 251 15.98 0.88 2.42
CA LEU A 251 14.58 1.33 2.49
C LEU A 251 14.32 2.53 1.57
N GLY A 252 15.24 3.50 1.51
CA GLY A 252 15.17 4.62 0.57
C GLY A 252 15.11 4.17 -0.89
N TYR A 253 15.92 3.18 -1.28
CA TYR A 253 15.87 2.55 -2.61
C TYR A 253 14.52 1.87 -2.87
N VAL A 254 14.13 0.97 -1.96
CA VAL A 254 12.89 0.18 -2.07
C VAL A 254 11.66 1.08 -2.18
N SER A 255 11.65 2.23 -1.48
CA SER A 255 10.49 3.14 -1.45
C SER A 255 10.10 3.66 -2.83
N LYS A 256 11.08 3.84 -3.73
CA LYS A 256 10.89 4.39 -5.09
C LYS A 256 10.65 3.32 -6.14
N HIS A 257 10.77 2.04 -5.77
CA HIS A 257 10.68 0.94 -6.72
C HIS A 257 9.23 0.76 -7.23
N PRO A 258 9.00 0.46 -8.53
CA PRO A 258 7.67 0.27 -9.10
C PRO A 258 6.81 -0.77 -8.37
N ALA A 259 7.42 -1.84 -7.85
CA ALA A 259 6.75 -2.86 -7.05
C ALA A 259 6.10 -2.33 -5.77
N ILE A 260 6.59 -1.21 -5.24
CA ILE A 260 6.06 -0.54 -4.05
C ILE A 260 5.18 0.65 -4.44
N GLN A 261 5.67 1.49 -5.35
CA GLN A 261 4.97 2.70 -5.82
C GLN A 261 3.62 2.42 -6.50
N ARG A 262 3.44 1.21 -7.02
CA ARG A 262 2.20 0.76 -7.67
C ARG A 262 1.42 -0.25 -6.85
N LEU A 263 1.69 -0.33 -5.55
CA LEU A 263 0.82 -1.09 -4.65
C LEU A 263 -0.53 -0.41 -4.56
N GLU A 264 -1.56 -1.22 -4.68
CA GLU A 264 -2.94 -0.78 -4.60
C GLU A 264 -3.70 -1.60 -3.57
N ASP A 265 -4.76 -1.00 -3.06
CA ASP A 265 -5.75 -1.71 -2.27
C ASP A 265 -6.52 -2.70 -3.15
N SER A 266 -6.80 -3.88 -2.60
CA SER A 266 -7.75 -4.80 -3.24
C SER A 266 -9.16 -4.22 -3.23
N GLU A 267 -10.03 -4.73 -4.11
CA GLU A 267 -11.44 -4.32 -4.13
C GLU A 267 -12.18 -4.65 -2.83
N ILE A 268 -11.77 -5.71 -2.11
CA ILE A 268 -12.33 -6.01 -0.78
C ILE A 268 -12.08 -4.84 0.18
N PHE A 269 -10.90 -4.22 0.12
CA PHE A 269 -10.54 -3.12 1.01
C PHE A 269 -11.31 -1.88 0.62
N LYS A 270 -11.34 -1.57 -0.68
CA LYS A 270 -12.07 -0.43 -1.22
C LYS A 270 -13.54 -0.49 -0.81
N GLU A 271 -14.19 -1.65 -0.94
CA GLU A 271 -15.57 -1.84 -0.50
C GLU A 271 -15.72 -1.69 1.02
N ALA A 272 -14.86 -2.35 1.81
CA ALA A 272 -14.91 -2.33 3.26
C ALA A 272 -14.69 -0.91 3.84
N VAL A 273 -13.71 -0.18 3.31
CA VAL A 273 -13.41 1.20 3.68
C VAL A 273 -14.58 2.09 3.28
N ALA A 274 -15.03 2.04 2.02
CA ALA A 274 -16.15 2.84 1.53
C ALA A 274 -17.40 2.67 2.40
N LYS A 275 -17.72 1.43 2.78
CA LYS A 275 -18.86 1.12 3.64
C LYS A 275 -18.74 1.72 5.04
N ASN A 276 -17.53 1.81 5.59
CA ASN A 276 -17.28 2.30 6.94
C ASN A 276 -16.87 3.77 7.02
N MET A 277 -16.70 4.47 5.89
CA MET A 277 -16.37 5.91 5.86
C MET A 277 -17.25 6.80 6.74
N PRO A 278 -18.59 6.59 6.85
CA PRO A 278 -19.43 7.41 7.74
C PRO A 278 -19.02 7.36 9.22
N LYS A 279 -18.33 6.29 9.66
CA LYS A 279 -17.80 6.17 11.02
C LYS A 279 -16.44 6.90 11.17
N LEU A 280 -15.68 6.99 10.08
CA LEU A 280 -14.30 7.45 10.05
C LEU A 280 -14.15 8.95 9.77
N GLN A 281 -15.12 9.57 9.07
CA GLN A 281 -15.08 10.98 8.71
C GLN A 281 -15.96 11.86 9.61
N ALA A 282 -15.44 13.03 9.98
CA ALA A 282 -16.27 14.09 10.52
C ALA A 282 -17.23 14.56 9.42
N VAL A 283 -18.53 14.59 9.73
CA VAL A 283 -19.54 15.10 8.79
C VAL A 283 -19.52 16.63 8.89
N GLU A 284 -18.47 17.26 8.39
CA GLU A 284 -18.47 18.71 8.16
C GLU A 284 -18.59 18.98 6.66
N GLY A 285 -19.72 19.58 6.28
CA GLY A 285 -20.05 19.87 4.88
C GLY A 285 -20.74 18.70 4.19
N PHE A 286 -22.05 18.82 4.01
CA PHE A 286 -22.85 17.91 3.20
C PHE A 286 -22.26 17.84 1.77
N SER A 287 -21.58 16.74 1.42
CA SER A 287 -21.19 16.42 0.04
C SER A 287 -22.22 15.47 -0.56
N TRP A 288 -22.92 15.89 -1.63
CA TRP A 288 -23.84 15.03 -2.41
C TRP A 288 -23.13 13.88 -3.14
N ARG A 289 -21.81 13.77 -3.03
CA ARG A 289 -21.00 12.67 -3.58
C ARG A 289 -20.36 11.91 -2.42
N PRO A 290 -20.57 10.58 -2.30
CA PRO A 290 -19.71 9.76 -1.45
C PRO A 290 -18.29 9.95 -1.97
N HIS A 291 -17.42 10.64 -1.22
CA HIS A 291 -16.01 10.69 -1.56
C HIS A 291 -15.46 9.30 -1.28
N ILE A 292 -15.31 8.49 -2.33
CA ILE A 292 -14.58 7.24 -2.25
C ILE A 292 -13.11 7.64 -2.16
N PRO A 293 -12.44 7.43 -1.02
CA PRO A 293 -11.05 7.80 -0.88
C PRO A 293 -10.23 7.03 -1.91
N GLY A 294 -9.52 7.73 -2.80
CA GLY A 294 -8.46 7.11 -3.59
C GLY A 294 -7.37 6.52 -2.69
N ALA A 295 -6.39 5.81 -3.26
CA ALA A 295 -5.23 5.34 -2.50
C ALA A 295 -4.49 6.47 -1.77
N THR A 296 -4.60 7.71 -2.26
CA THR A 296 -3.88 8.89 -1.81
C THR A 296 -4.72 9.91 -1.02
N SER A 297 -6.01 9.66 -0.83
CA SER A 297 -6.88 10.65 -0.17
C SER A 297 -6.84 10.51 1.34
N VAL A 298 -6.48 11.61 1.98
CA VAL A 298 -6.44 11.74 3.44
C VAL A 298 -7.86 11.72 4.03
N ILE A 299 -8.04 10.96 5.11
CA ILE A 299 -9.22 11.03 5.96
C ILE A 299 -9.02 12.18 6.95
N ALA A 300 -9.46 13.37 6.55
CA ALA A 300 -9.29 14.59 7.34
C ALA A 300 -9.93 14.46 8.74
N GLY A 301 -9.22 14.96 9.75
CA GLY A 301 -9.61 14.93 11.15
C GLY A 301 -9.44 13.57 11.85
N LEU A 302 -8.98 12.53 11.14
CA LEU A 302 -8.78 11.20 11.71
C LEU A 302 -7.36 11.00 12.25
N VAL A 303 -7.27 10.59 13.52
CA VAL A 303 -6.08 9.92 14.06
C VAL A 303 -6.27 8.42 13.94
N GLY A 304 -5.44 7.79 13.13
CA GLY A 304 -5.37 6.34 13.05
C GLY A 304 -4.35 5.82 14.04
N ILE A 305 -4.73 4.91 14.93
CA ILE A 305 -3.82 4.32 15.91
C ILE A 305 -3.71 2.80 15.75
N HIS A 306 -2.50 2.27 15.83
CA HIS A 306 -2.24 0.84 15.83
C HIS A 306 -1.70 0.37 17.19
N ILE A 307 -2.54 -0.31 17.95
CA ILE A 307 -2.21 -0.86 19.27
C ILE A 307 -1.98 -2.36 19.15
N ARG A 308 -0.71 -2.76 19.20
CA ARG A 308 -0.27 -4.16 19.22
C ARG A 308 -0.10 -4.64 20.66
N ARG A 309 -0.97 -5.54 21.09
CA ARG A 309 -0.91 -6.26 22.37
C ARG A 309 -0.91 -7.75 22.06
N GLY A 310 -1.89 -8.54 22.50
CA GLY A 310 -1.95 -9.97 22.20
C GLY A 310 -0.65 -10.68 22.60
N ASP A 311 0.03 -11.30 21.64
CA ASP A 311 1.36 -11.92 21.81
C ASP A 311 2.45 -10.96 22.33
N TYR A 312 2.26 -9.64 22.20
CA TYR A 312 3.17 -8.64 22.79
C TYR A 312 3.07 -8.58 24.31
N LEU A 313 1.87 -8.82 24.86
CA LEU A 313 1.64 -8.92 26.29
C LEU A 313 2.15 -10.26 26.84
N GLY A 314 1.95 -11.35 26.08
CA GLY A 314 2.25 -12.72 26.54
C GLY A 314 1.06 -13.38 27.22
N ASP A 315 1.30 -14.50 27.88
CA ASP A 315 0.28 -15.21 28.66
C ASP A 315 -0.03 -14.46 29.94
N GLU A 316 -1.28 -14.50 30.40
CA GLU A 316 -1.68 -13.90 31.66
C GLU A 316 -0.85 -14.44 32.83
N GLY A 317 -0.21 -13.52 33.56
CA GLY A 317 0.65 -13.85 34.70
C GLY A 317 2.04 -14.37 34.33
N LYS A 318 2.47 -14.28 33.06
CA LYS A 318 3.82 -14.69 32.63
C LYS A 318 4.58 -13.57 31.93
N ASP A 319 5.87 -13.51 32.21
CA ASP A 319 6.82 -12.59 31.57
C ASP A 319 7.37 -13.18 30.25
N ASN A 320 6.48 -13.64 29.38
CA ASN A 320 6.84 -14.28 28.10
C ASN A 320 6.35 -13.51 26.86
N GLY A 321 5.87 -12.27 27.04
CA GLY A 321 5.41 -11.42 25.95
C GLY A 321 6.54 -10.97 25.02
N HIS A 322 6.19 -10.72 23.76
CA HIS A 322 7.15 -10.26 22.75
C HIS A 322 7.86 -8.95 23.16
N CYS A 323 7.19 -8.03 23.85
CA CYS A 323 7.83 -6.78 24.30
C CYS A 323 8.96 -7.00 25.31
N LEU A 324 8.79 -7.95 26.23
CA LEU A 324 9.84 -8.31 27.17
C LEU A 324 10.98 -9.01 26.44
N HIS A 325 10.67 -9.89 25.48
CA HIS A 325 11.67 -10.52 24.63
C HIS A 325 12.51 -9.48 23.88
N LEU A 326 11.90 -8.47 23.25
CA LEU A 326 12.63 -7.40 22.57
C LEU A 326 13.63 -6.68 23.49
N SER A 327 13.27 -6.49 24.77
CA SER A 327 14.18 -5.91 25.77
C SER A 327 15.38 -6.82 26.09
N GLN A 328 15.20 -8.14 26.05
CA GLN A 328 16.26 -9.14 26.23
C GLN A 328 17.21 -9.20 25.04
N TRP A 329 16.83 -8.66 23.88
CA TRP A 329 17.65 -8.63 22.68
C TRP A 329 18.06 -7.22 22.30
N GLY A 330 17.87 -6.21 23.16
CA GLY A 330 18.26 -4.84 22.81
C GLY A 330 17.71 -4.38 21.45
N SER A 331 16.56 -4.92 21.04
CA SER A 331 16.02 -4.73 19.69
C SER A 331 15.62 -3.28 19.46
N THR A 332 15.74 -2.81 18.23
CA THR A 332 15.23 -1.50 17.81
C THR A 332 13.86 -1.66 17.12
N PHE A 333 13.30 -0.56 16.64
CA PHE A 333 12.13 -0.57 15.76
C PHE A 333 12.38 -1.42 14.50
N THR A 334 11.31 -1.89 13.84
CA THR A 334 11.44 -2.83 12.73
C THR A 334 11.16 -2.21 11.36
N GLY A 335 11.94 -2.59 10.35
CA GLY A 335 11.78 -2.17 8.95
C GLY A 335 11.71 -0.64 8.79
N TRP A 336 10.66 -0.16 8.11
CA TRP A 336 10.37 1.25 7.82
C TRP A 336 10.22 2.16 9.04
N ASN A 337 9.98 1.59 10.23
CA ASN A 337 9.90 2.37 11.46
C ASN A 337 11.27 2.90 11.92
N GLN A 338 12.38 2.44 11.29
CA GLN A 338 13.75 2.87 11.60
C GLN A 338 14.24 4.05 10.75
N LEU A 339 13.39 4.60 9.88
CA LEU A 339 13.79 5.70 9.01
C LEU A 339 14.22 6.91 9.85
N PRO A 340 15.42 7.47 9.62
CA PRO A 340 15.95 8.56 10.42
C PRO A 340 15.16 9.86 10.26
N GLU A 341 14.38 10.00 9.19
CA GLU A 341 13.54 11.16 8.94
C GLU A 341 12.22 11.15 9.73
N LEU A 342 11.89 10.03 10.39
CA LEU A 342 10.72 9.96 11.29
C LEU A 342 11.02 10.69 12.61
N LEU A 343 10.01 11.36 13.15
CA LEU A 343 10.13 12.16 14.38
C LEU A 343 10.42 11.29 15.60
N ASP A 344 9.71 10.18 15.73
CA ASP A 344 9.81 9.29 16.88
C ASP A 344 10.83 8.19 16.62
N GLN A 345 12.03 8.36 17.16
CA GLN A 345 13.11 7.38 17.11
C GLN A 345 13.13 6.52 18.39
N PHE A 346 13.70 5.32 18.30
CA PHE A 346 13.92 4.45 19.45
C PHE A 346 15.41 4.13 19.58
N ASN A 347 16.01 4.59 20.67
CA ASN A 347 17.41 4.32 20.99
C ASN A 347 17.44 3.37 22.19
N PRO A 348 17.81 2.09 22.00
CA PRO A 348 17.84 1.13 23.10
C PRO A 348 18.85 1.59 24.16
N PRO A 349 18.51 1.46 25.46
CA PRO A 349 19.43 1.81 26.53
C PRO A 349 20.68 0.91 26.47
N PRO A 350 21.86 1.40 26.92
CA PRO A 350 23.06 0.57 26.99
C PRO A 350 22.78 -0.72 27.76
N ARG A 351 23.12 -1.85 27.15
CA ARG A 351 22.83 -3.17 27.72
C ARG A 351 23.63 -3.48 28.99
N GLY A 352 24.78 -2.83 29.21
CA GLY A 352 25.67 -3.16 30.32
C GLY A 352 26.26 -4.57 30.18
N ASP A 353 26.44 -5.27 31.31
CA ASP A 353 27.09 -6.60 31.39
C ASP A 353 26.15 -7.79 31.06
N TYR A 354 24.89 -7.55 30.70
CA TYR A 354 23.92 -8.61 30.44
C TYR A 354 24.16 -9.27 29.07
N GLU A 355 24.27 -10.60 29.02
CA GLU A 355 24.44 -11.33 27.75
C GLU A 355 23.15 -11.32 26.90
N TRP A 356 23.30 -11.39 25.57
CA TRP A 356 22.20 -11.48 24.60
C TRP A 356 21.23 -12.64 24.91
N GLY A 357 19.93 -12.34 24.88
CA GLY A 357 18.89 -13.31 25.18
C GLY A 357 18.67 -13.60 26.67
N GLN A 358 19.44 -12.99 27.58
CA GLN A 358 19.16 -13.06 29.02
C GLN A 358 18.15 -11.99 29.47
N ALA A 359 17.57 -12.19 30.65
CA ALA A 359 16.68 -11.24 31.30
C ALA A 359 17.35 -9.85 31.42
N SER A 360 16.67 -8.82 30.92
CA SER A 360 17.07 -7.42 31.02
C SER A 360 16.82 -6.88 32.44
N SER A 361 17.48 -5.77 32.81
CA SER A 361 17.19 -5.12 34.10
C SER A 361 15.74 -4.58 34.11
N PRO A 362 15.11 -4.42 35.29
CA PRO A 362 13.75 -3.86 35.40
C PRO A 362 13.61 -2.49 34.72
N GLU A 363 14.64 -1.65 34.78
CA GLU A 363 14.66 -0.33 34.15
C GLU A 363 14.67 -0.43 32.62
N VAL A 364 15.45 -1.36 32.06
CA VAL A 364 15.48 -1.63 30.61
C VAL A 364 14.13 -2.18 30.17
N ALA A 365 13.58 -3.16 30.90
CA ALA A 365 12.27 -3.72 30.60
C ALA A 365 11.18 -2.63 30.60
N GLU A 366 11.15 -1.76 31.61
CA GLU A 366 10.17 -0.66 31.68
C GLU A 366 10.36 0.35 30.53
N TYR A 367 11.60 0.66 30.14
CA TYR A 367 11.87 1.52 28.99
C TYR A 367 11.26 0.95 27.70
N TYR A 368 11.43 -0.36 27.46
CA TYR A 368 10.81 -1.04 26.34
C TYR A 368 9.28 -1.08 26.45
N LEU A 369 8.72 -1.40 27.62
CA LEU A 369 7.27 -1.52 27.80
C LEU A 369 6.53 -0.20 27.56
N ARG A 370 7.12 0.95 27.91
CA ARG A 370 6.53 2.28 27.62
C ARG A 370 6.34 2.54 26.12
N ARG A 371 7.20 1.94 25.30
CA ARG A 371 7.25 2.11 23.84
C ARG A 371 6.52 0.95 23.13
N CYS A 372 6.69 -0.26 23.60
CA CYS A 372 6.13 -1.47 22.98
C CYS A 372 4.72 -1.84 23.46
N LEU A 373 4.35 -1.53 24.71
CA LEU A 373 3.10 -2.00 25.33
C LEU A 373 2.40 -0.91 26.17
N PRO A 374 2.05 0.24 25.58
CA PRO A 374 1.58 1.40 26.33
C PRO A 374 0.26 1.12 27.06
N THR A 375 0.13 1.67 28.26
CA THR A 375 -1.11 1.66 29.05
C THR A 375 -2.16 2.59 28.45
N PRO A 376 -3.46 2.43 28.78
CA PRO A 376 -4.50 3.35 28.32
C PRO A 376 -4.21 4.82 28.65
N ALA A 377 -3.67 5.09 29.84
CA ALA A 377 -3.27 6.43 30.26
C ALA A 377 -2.10 6.99 29.43
N GLN A 378 -1.11 6.15 29.10
CA GLN A 378 0.01 6.55 28.24
C GLN A 378 -0.47 6.85 26.82
N VAL A 379 -1.37 6.04 26.26
CA VAL A 379 -1.97 6.29 24.94
C VAL A 379 -2.71 7.62 24.94
N ALA A 380 -3.58 7.88 25.91
CA ALA A 380 -4.31 9.15 25.98
C ALA A 380 -3.38 10.37 26.14
N SER A 381 -2.36 10.26 27.01
CA SER A 381 -1.36 11.31 27.19
C SER A 381 -0.61 11.60 25.87
N TYR A 382 -0.24 10.57 25.13
CA TYR A 382 0.46 10.71 23.85
C TYR A 382 -0.45 11.32 22.77
N LEU A 383 -1.71 10.87 22.68
CA LEU A 383 -2.68 11.45 21.74
C LEU A 383 -3.06 12.89 22.07
N ARG A 384 -3.02 13.30 23.33
CA ARG A 384 -3.17 14.71 23.73
C ARG A 384 -2.06 15.58 23.12
N ALA A 385 -0.81 15.11 23.15
CA ALA A 385 0.32 15.81 22.52
C ALA A 385 0.16 15.85 20.99
N VAL A 386 -0.25 14.75 20.37
CA VAL A 386 -0.53 14.73 18.93
C VAL A 386 -1.64 15.73 18.54
N ARG A 387 -2.70 15.82 19.36
CA ARG A 387 -3.81 16.78 19.15
C ARG A 387 -3.42 18.23 19.47
N SER A 388 -2.41 18.46 20.32
CA SER A 388 -1.87 19.81 20.50
C SER A 388 -1.06 20.28 19.30
N ASP A 389 -0.39 19.37 18.61
CA ASP A 389 0.35 19.67 17.37
C ASP A 389 -0.61 19.86 16.18
N ASN A 390 -1.76 19.17 16.19
CA ASN A 390 -2.79 19.30 15.16
C ASN A 390 -4.22 19.34 15.76
N HIS A 391 -4.74 20.55 15.94
CA HIS A 391 -6.05 20.80 16.54
C HIS A 391 -7.25 20.39 15.67
N ARG A 392 -7.05 20.01 14.40
CA ARG A 392 -8.14 19.57 13.50
C ARG A 392 -8.57 18.12 13.76
N LEU A 393 -7.77 17.39 14.54
CA LEU A 393 -8.03 16.00 14.88
C LEU A 393 -9.26 15.89 15.80
N SER A 394 -10.28 15.18 15.32
CA SER A 394 -11.59 15.06 15.96
C SER A 394 -12.10 13.62 16.06
N ARG A 395 -11.50 12.67 15.34
CA ARG A 395 -11.83 11.24 15.38
C ARG A 395 -10.63 10.35 15.62
N ILE A 396 -10.89 9.19 16.19
CA ILE A 396 -9.91 8.11 16.42
C ILE A 396 -10.41 6.84 15.73
N PHE A 397 -9.52 6.20 14.97
CA PHE A 397 -9.68 4.81 14.56
C PHE A 397 -8.59 3.94 15.19
N ILE A 398 -8.98 2.86 15.89
CA ILE A 398 -8.09 1.98 16.64
C ILE A 398 -8.00 0.61 15.96
N ALA A 399 -6.88 0.34 15.28
CA ALA A 399 -6.53 -1.00 14.84
C ALA A 399 -5.84 -1.78 15.95
N THR A 400 -6.35 -2.93 16.34
CA THR A 400 -5.82 -3.62 17.52
C THR A 400 -6.20 -5.10 17.65
N ASN A 401 -5.31 -5.85 18.28
CA ASN A 401 -5.55 -7.21 18.80
C ASN A 401 -5.62 -7.26 20.33
N ALA A 402 -5.89 -6.12 20.99
CA ALA A 402 -5.94 -6.01 22.43
C ALA A 402 -7.10 -6.76 23.08
N GLU A 403 -6.89 -7.14 24.34
CA GLU A 403 -7.88 -7.72 25.22
C GLU A 403 -9.05 -6.75 25.49
N LYS A 404 -10.27 -7.29 25.64
CA LYS A 404 -11.49 -6.48 25.83
C LYS A 404 -11.39 -5.49 26.99
N ARG A 405 -10.76 -5.90 28.10
CA ARG A 405 -10.57 -5.05 29.29
C ARG A 405 -9.78 -3.79 28.96
N TYR A 406 -8.66 -3.94 28.25
CA TYR A 406 -7.82 -2.83 27.83
C TYR A 406 -8.60 -1.87 26.93
N LEU A 407 -9.36 -2.37 25.97
CA LEU A 407 -10.15 -1.54 25.06
C LEU A 407 -11.28 -0.78 25.76
N SER A 408 -11.96 -1.42 26.72
CA SER A 408 -12.97 -0.74 27.54
C SER A 408 -12.36 0.40 28.35
N GLU A 409 -11.21 0.15 28.99
CA GLU A 409 -10.51 1.19 29.76
C GLU A 409 -10.01 2.31 28.84
N LEU A 410 -9.41 1.98 27.69
CA LEU A 410 -8.94 2.96 26.72
C LEU A 410 -10.05 3.88 26.23
N ARG A 411 -11.24 3.34 25.90
CA ARG A 411 -12.39 4.17 25.50
C ARG A 411 -12.77 5.16 26.60
N VAL A 412 -12.82 4.73 27.86
CA VAL A 412 -13.13 5.60 29.01
C VAL A 412 -12.07 6.70 29.18
N VAL A 413 -10.79 6.34 29.13
CA VAL A 413 -9.70 7.31 29.32
C VAL A 413 -9.67 8.32 28.16
N LEU A 414 -9.87 7.90 26.92
CA LEU A 414 -9.94 8.81 25.77
C LEU A 414 -11.16 9.73 25.84
N ALA A 415 -12.32 9.22 26.24
CA ALA A 415 -13.51 10.05 26.45
C ALA A 415 -13.29 11.10 27.55
N ALA A 416 -12.67 10.70 28.67
CA ALA A 416 -12.29 11.61 29.75
C ALA A 416 -11.23 12.64 29.32
N ASP A 417 -10.38 12.31 28.35
CA ASP A 417 -9.42 13.23 27.71
C ASP A 417 -10.09 14.22 26.73
N GLY A 418 -11.41 14.12 26.52
CA GLY A 418 -12.18 15.05 25.71
C GLY A 418 -12.38 14.62 24.26
N TRP A 419 -12.21 13.34 23.93
CA TRP A 419 -12.69 12.78 22.66
C TRP A 419 -14.18 12.45 22.76
N ALA A 420 -14.97 12.75 21.74
CA ALA A 420 -16.38 12.34 21.72
C ALA A 420 -16.49 10.80 21.64
N GLU A 421 -17.37 10.19 22.43
CA GLU A 421 -17.50 8.73 22.49
C GLU A 421 -17.80 8.11 21.12
N ASN A 422 -18.67 8.75 20.32
CA ASN A 422 -19.03 8.33 18.97
C ASN A 422 -17.95 8.64 17.91
N ALA A 423 -16.84 9.26 18.32
CA ALA A 423 -15.68 9.54 17.49
C ALA A 423 -14.54 8.52 17.73
N ILE A 424 -14.69 7.60 18.68
CA ILE A 424 -13.73 6.54 18.98
C ILE A 424 -14.22 5.23 18.35
N VAL A 425 -13.64 4.88 17.20
CA VAL A 425 -14.00 3.68 16.42
C VAL A 425 -12.85 2.68 16.51
N THR A 426 -13.14 1.39 16.65
CA THR A 426 -12.13 0.32 16.62
C THR A 426 -12.34 -0.61 15.42
N SER A 427 -11.37 -1.48 15.12
CA SER A 427 -11.54 -2.53 14.09
C SER A 427 -12.80 -3.37 14.29
N SER A 428 -13.19 -3.63 15.54
CA SER A 428 -14.39 -4.42 15.85
C SER A 428 -15.70 -3.69 15.57
N ASP A 429 -15.66 -2.37 15.43
CA ASP A 429 -16.83 -1.55 15.13
C ASP A 429 -17.08 -1.45 13.60
N LEU A 430 -16.16 -1.99 12.78
CA LEU A 430 -16.30 -2.03 11.33
C LEU A 430 -17.34 -3.06 10.88
N GLU A 431 -18.12 -2.70 9.88
CA GLU A 431 -19.08 -3.60 9.24
C GLU A 431 -18.40 -4.37 8.10
N LEU A 432 -17.92 -5.57 8.41
CA LEU A 432 -17.23 -6.43 7.45
C LEU A 432 -18.07 -7.68 7.17
N ASN A 433 -18.12 -8.09 5.89
CA ASN A 433 -18.58 -9.45 5.54
C ASN A 433 -17.50 -10.47 5.93
N TRP A 434 -17.78 -11.78 5.81
CA TRP A 434 -16.84 -12.79 6.29
C TRP A 434 -15.51 -12.80 5.52
N GLN A 435 -15.50 -12.46 4.23
CA GLN A 435 -14.28 -12.36 3.42
C GLN A 435 -13.43 -11.16 3.85
N ALA A 436 -14.04 -9.97 3.98
CA ALA A 436 -13.39 -8.76 4.48
C ALA A 436 -12.89 -8.94 5.91
N ALA A 437 -13.66 -9.61 6.77
CA ALA A 437 -13.24 -9.97 8.13
C ALA A 437 -12.03 -10.94 8.11
N SER A 438 -11.95 -11.82 7.12
CA SER A 438 -10.81 -12.73 6.94
C SER A 438 -9.51 -12.01 6.54
N VAL A 439 -9.61 -10.76 6.06
CA VAL A 439 -8.49 -9.89 5.74
C VAL A 439 -8.57 -8.56 6.50
N ALA A 440 -9.17 -8.55 7.70
CA ALA A 440 -9.41 -7.30 8.44
C ALA A 440 -8.13 -6.49 8.70
N MET A 441 -6.99 -7.16 8.87
CA MET A 441 -5.71 -6.47 9.08
C MET A 441 -5.31 -5.57 7.89
N THR A 442 -5.64 -5.94 6.66
CA THR A 442 -5.33 -5.10 5.50
C THR A 442 -6.35 -3.97 5.33
N VAL A 443 -7.60 -4.17 5.76
CA VAL A 443 -8.58 -3.08 5.88
C VAL A 443 -8.12 -2.05 6.90
N ASP A 444 -7.64 -2.50 8.06
CA ASP A 444 -7.08 -1.63 9.08
C ASP A 444 -5.86 -0.86 8.55
N MET A 445 -4.91 -1.54 7.89
CA MET A 445 -3.76 -0.88 7.27
C MET A 445 -4.19 0.19 6.25
N SER A 446 -5.19 -0.09 5.43
CA SER A 446 -5.74 0.82 4.42
C SER A 446 -6.36 2.08 5.05
N ILE A 447 -7.07 1.95 6.17
CA ILE A 447 -7.61 3.10 6.92
C ILE A 447 -6.46 3.91 7.56
N LEU A 448 -5.53 3.22 8.21
CA LEU A 448 -4.42 3.85 8.94
C LEU A 448 -3.42 4.57 8.02
N SER A 449 -3.16 4.04 6.82
CA SER A 449 -2.30 4.70 5.83
C SER A 449 -2.92 5.99 5.30
N ARG A 450 -4.24 6.14 5.36
CA ARG A 450 -4.96 7.34 4.94
C ARG A 450 -5.32 8.31 6.06
N ALA A 451 -5.12 7.94 7.33
CA ALA A 451 -5.40 8.82 8.46
C ALA A 451 -4.60 10.12 8.36
N GLU A 452 -5.17 11.25 8.77
CA GLU A 452 -4.47 12.53 8.78
C GLU A 452 -3.19 12.45 9.62
N VAL A 453 -3.27 11.80 10.79
CA VAL A 453 -2.10 11.40 11.57
C VAL A 453 -2.17 9.91 11.88
N PHE A 454 -1.06 9.21 11.68
CA PHE A 454 -0.92 7.81 12.09
C PHE A 454 -0.05 7.72 13.35
N VAL A 455 -0.52 6.96 14.34
CA VAL A 455 0.27 6.61 15.53
C VAL A 455 0.42 5.09 15.65
N GLY A 456 1.64 4.59 15.52
CA GLY A 456 1.91 3.16 15.47
C GLY A 456 2.81 2.66 16.59
N ASN A 457 2.84 1.34 16.75
CA ASN A 457 3.86 0.63 17.52
C ASN A 457 5.10 0.40 16.65
N GLY A 458 6.25 0.98 16.99
CA GLY A 458 7.47 0.93 16.17
C GLY A 458 8.11 -0.46 16.07
N PHE A 459 7.79 -1.39 16.97
CA PHE A 459 8.24 -2.78 16.92
C PHE A 459 7.37 -3.68 16.04
N SER A 460 6.21 -3.20 15.58
CA SER A 460 5.30 -4.00 14.76
C SER A 460 5.57 -3.87 13.27
N SER A 461 5.69 -5.02 12.61
CA SER A 461 5.75 -5.11 11.14
C SER A 461 4.49 -4.55 10.46
N MET A 462 3.32 -4.61 11.11
CA MET A 462 2.11 -3.96 10.59
C MET A 462 2.26 -2.43 10.55
N SER A 463 2.74 -1.81 11.64
CA SER A 463 3.04 -0.37 11.64
C SER A 463 4.08 -0.03 10.58
N SER A 464 5.12 -0.85 10.45
CA SER A 464 6.17 -0.70 9.43
C SER A 464 5.59 -0.68 8.01
N ASN A 465 4.66 -1.59 7.71
CA ASN A 465 3.97 -1.63 6.42
C ASN A 465 3.04 -0.43 6.20
N ILE A 466 2.42 0.10 7.27
CA ILE A 466 1.60 1.32 7.19
C ILE A 466 2.50 2.54 6.90
N VAL A 467 3.65 2.65 7.57
CA VAL A 467 4.64 3.69 7.29
C VAL A 467 5.08 3.61 5.83
N MET A 468 5.44 2.42 5.33
CA MET A 468 5.75 2.22 3.92
C MET A 468 4.64 2.77 2.99
N GLN A 469 3.37 2.39 3.23
CA GLN A 469 2.24 2.85 2.42
C GLN A 469 2.06 4.38 2.46
N ARG A 470 2.24 4.99 3.64
CA ARG A 470 2.17 6.45 3.81
C ARG A 470 3.24 7.16 2.99
N LEU A 471 4.47 6.67 3.03
CA LEU A 471 5.58 7.23 2.25
C LEU A 471 5.31 7.14 0.74
N THR A 472 4.81 6.01 0.28
CA THR A 472 4.62 5.76 -1.15
C THR A 472 3.42 6.49 -1.72
N THR A 473 2.49 6.91 -0.86
CA THR A 473 1.33 7.74 -1.22
C THR A 473 1.59 9.24 -1.02
N GLY A 474 2.82 9.63 -0.63
CA GLY A 474 3.22 11.02 -0.46
C GLY A 474 2.71 11.68 0.82
N MET A 475 2.30 10.89 1.82
CA MET A 475 1.92 11.43 3.12
C MET A 475 3.13 12.08 3.81
N PRO A 476 2.95 13.24 4.47
CA PRO A 476 4.04 13.91 5.18
C PRO A 476 4.68 13.04 6.26
N LEU A 477 6.01 13.05 6.39
CA LEU A 477 6.74 12.27 7.40
C LEU A 477 6.36 12.66 8.84
N ASP A 478 6.10 13.94 9.08
CA ASP A 478 5.66 14.48 10.37
C ASP A 478 4.23 14.05 10.76
N SER A 479 3.46 13.49 9.83
CA SER A 479 2.17 12.87 10.09
C SER A 479 2.27 11.42 10.60
N VAL A 480 3.48 10.87 10.70
CA VAL A 480 3.76 9.56 11.29
C VAL A 480 4.33 9.76 12.68
N ARG A 481 3.68 9.15 13.66
CA ARG A 481 4.11 9.12 15.05
C ARG A 481 4.27 7.68 15.51
N LEU A 482 5.26 7.42 16.34
CA LEU A 482 5.54 6.07 16.85
C LEU A 482 5.70 6.09 18.37
N TRP A 483 5.14 5.06 19.02
CA TRP A 483 5.57 4.63 20.33
C TRP A 483 6.44 3.39 20.25
#